data_AF-A0A2M8SA74-F1
#
_entry.id   AF-A0A2M8SA74-F1
#
_cell.length_a   1.000
_cell.length_b   1.000
_cell.length_c   1.000
_cell.angle_alpha   90.00
_cell.angle_beta   90.00
_cell.angle_gamma   90.00
#
_symmetry.space_group_name_H-M   'P 1'
#
loop_
_entity.id
_entity.type
_entity.pdbx_description
1 polymer ?
#
loop_
_entity_poly.entity_id
_entity_poly.type
_entity_poly.pdbx_seq_one_letter_code
_entity_poly.pdbx_strand_id
1 'polypeptide(L)'
;MLDLQQGRHAPVHTLVDLTSIPEMTVIEVRADELFIGAAAPLSRIAASTLAGQHAQALVEACSLIAGPQVRSVATLGGNVAHALPAADGTIALLALDAQAEVADLHDRRRVPLADLFVGPGESV
;
A
#
# COMPACT_ATOMS: atom_id res chain seq x y z
N MET A 1 9.77 -0.90 -11.71
CA MET A 1 10.48 -0.60 -12.98
C MET A 1 11.33 -1.77 -13.48
N LEU A 2 11.81 -2.67 -12.60
CA LEU A 2 12.50 -3.91 -12.99
C LEU A 2 11.68 -4.75 -13.98
N ASP A 3 10.39 -4.96 -13.74
CA ASP A 3 9.56 -5.74 -14.68
C ASP A 3 9.38 -5.07 -16.05
N LEU A 4 9.40 -3.73 -16.12
CA LEU A 4 9.43 -3.00 -17.40
C LEU A 4 10.78 -3.16 -18.10
N GLN A 5 11.88 -3.06 -17.35
CA GLN A 5 13.24 -3.25 -17.87
C GLN A 5 13.47 -4.69 -18.35
N GLN A 6 12.83 -5.67 -17.69
CA GLN A 6 12.90 -7.10 -18.02
C GLN A 6 11.86 -7.53 -19.06
N GLY A 7 11.03 -6.61 -19.58
CA GLY A 7 10.04 -6.90 -20.62
C GLY A 7 8.92 -7.85 -20.17
N ARG A 8 8.61 -7.90 -18.87
CA ARG A 8 7.57 -8.78 -18.29
C ARG A 8 6.16 -8.22 -18.42
N HIS A 9 6.03 -6.97 -18.84
CA HIS A 9 4.76 -6.34 -19.19
C HIS A 9 4.76 -5.92 -20.67
N ALA A 10 3.56 -5.82 -21.24
CA ALA A 10 3.37 -5.22 -22.55
C ALA A 10 3.91 -3.77 -22.56
N PRO A 11 4.26 -3.21 -23.74
CA PRO A 11 4.79 -1.86 -23.83
C PRO A 11 3.91 -0.85 -23.10
N VAL A 12 4.48 -0.20 -22.08
CA VAL A 12 3.79 0.84 -21.32
C VAL A 12 4.04 2.18 -22.00
N HIS A 13 2.97 2.83 -22.46
CA HIS A 13 3.04 4.13 -23.12
C HIS A 13 3.00 5.31 -22.15
N THR A 14 2.51 5.10 -20.93
CA THR A 14 2.29 6.17 -19.96
C THR A 14 2.55 5.67 -18.54
N LEU A 15 3.29 6.47 -17.77
CA LEU A 15 3.52 6.25 -16.35
C LEU A 15 2.89 7.39 -15.58
N VAL A 16 2.10 7.06 -14.55
CA VAL A 16 1.47 8.03 -13.66
C VAL A 16 2.12 7.92 -12.30
N ASP A 17 2.76 9.00 -11.85
CA ASP A 17 3.40 9.07 -10.54
C ASP A 17 2.46 9.70 -9.52
N LEU A 18 2.07 8.92 -8.51
CA LEU A 18 1.16 9.35 -7.43
C LEU A 18 1.91 9.94 -6.22
N THR A 19 3.25 9.83 -6.17
CA THR A 19 4.03 10.23 -5.00
C THR A 19 4.07 11.74 -4.78
N SER A 20 3.75 12.51 -5.82
CA SER A 20 3.64 13.98 -5.77
C SER A 20 2.29 14.48 -5.24
N ILE A 21 1.32 13.59 -4.98
CA ILE A 21 0.00 13.95 -4.45
C ILE A 21 0.06 13.86 -2.91
N PRO A 22 0.07 14.99 -2.18
CA PRO A 22 0.27 14.98 -0.73
C PRO A 22 -0.72 14.08 0.02
N GLU A 23 -1.99 14.13 -0.36
CA GLU A 23 -3.10 13.36 0.21
C GLU A 23 -2.90 11.84 0.08
N MET A 24 -2.13 11.40 -0.91
CA MET A 24 -1.80 9.99 -1.11
C MET A 24 -0.66 9.51 -0.23
N THR A 25 0.01 10.39 0.52
CA THR A 25 1.19 10.06 1.34
C THR A 25 0.96 10.25 2.84
N VAL A 26 -0.19 10.76 3.24
CA VAL A 26 -0.49 11.11 4.65
C VAL A 26 -0.63 9.87 5.53
N ILE A 27 -0.35 10.06 6.83
CA ILE A 27 -0.63 9.11 7.90
C ILE A 27 -1.29 9.91 9.01
N GLU A 28 -2.59 9.71 9.22
CA GLU A 28 -3.40 10.53 10.12
C GLU A 28 -4.58 9.73 10.69
N VAL A 29 -5.15 10.21 11.79
CA VAL A 29 -6.41 9.66 12.32
C VAL A 29 -7.56 10.47 11.73
N ARG A 30 -8.50 9.77 11.08
CA ARG A 30 -9.73 10.35 10.55
C ARG A 30 -10.91 9.77 11.32
N ALA A 31 -11.60 10.62 12.08
CA ALA A 31 -12.60 10.19 13.05
C ALA A 31 -12.02 9.10 13.98
N ASP A 32 -12.41 7.85 13.81
CA ASP A 32 -11.99 6.72 14.66
C ASP A 32 -11.08 5.72 13.93
N GLU A 33 -10.56 6.07 12.74
CA GLU A 33 -9.74 5.18 11.92
C GLU A 33 -8.36 5.76 11.64
N LEU A 34 -7.33 4.91 11.63
CA LEU A 34 -6.02 5.27 11.09
C LEU A 34 -6.08 5.24 9.56
N PHE A 35 -5.93 6.40 8.93
CA PHE A 35 -5.82 6.52 7.48
C PHE A 35 -4.35 6.56 7.05
N ILE A 36 -3.98 5.71 6.10
CA ILE A 36 -2.66 5.68 5.48
C ILE A 36 -2.84 5.80 3.96
N GLY A 37 -2.26 6.84 3.38
CA GLY A 37 -2.30 7.04 1.94
C GLY A 37 -1.56 5.93 1.17
N ALA A 38 -2.11 5.51 0.02
CA ALA A 38 -1.55 4.40 -0.76
C ALA A 38 -0.13 4.66 -1.31
N ALA A 39 0.26 5.94 -1.47
CA ALA A 39 1.61 6.33 -1.86
C ALA A 39 2.54 6.60 -0.65
N ALA A 40 2.11 6.32 0.59
CA ALA A 40 2.98 6.43 1.76
C ALA A 40 4.13 5.42 1.68
N PRO A 41 5.40 5.87 1.78
CA PRO A 41 6.55 4.97 1.79
C PRO A 41 6.53 4.04 3.01
N LEU A 42 6.94 2.79 2.84
CA LEU A 42 7.00 1.81 3.93
C LEU A 42 7.94 2.28 5.06
N SER A 43 9.02 3.00 4.73
CA SER A 43 9.92 3.59 5.72
C SER A 43 9.24 4.62 6.61
N ARG A 44 8.30 5.40 6.06
CA ARG A 44 7.53 6.40 6.81
C ARG A 44 6.56 5.74 7.77
N ILE A 45 5.92 4.65 7.35
CA ILE A 45 5.01 3.86 8.18
C ILE A 45 5.79 3.20 9.32
N ALA A 46 6.92 2.56 9.01
CA ALA A 46 7.79 1.91 9.98
C ALA A 46 8.33 2.88 11.07
N ALA A 47 8.53 4.16 10.71
CA ALA A 47 9.00 5.19 11.63
C ALA A 47 7.87 6.00 12.29
N SER A 48 6.60 5.73 11.97
CA SER A 48 5.48 6.55 12.44
C SER A 48 5.05 6.14 13.84
N THR A 49 5.19 7.05 14.81
CA THR A 49 4.66 6.87 16.17
C THR A 49 3.15 6.68 16.15
N LEU A 50 2.44 7.40 15.28
CA LEU A 50 0.98 7.30 15.14
C LEU A 50 0.57 5.90 14.65
N ALA A 51 1.27 5.38 13.62
CA ALA A 51 1.02 4.02 13.16
C ALA A 51 1.39 2.99 14.23
N GLY A 52 2.45 3.22 15.00
CA GLY A 52 2.84 2.34 16.11
C GLY A 52 1.79 2.27 17.23
N GLN A 53 1.10 3.37 17.51
CA GLN A 53 0.04 3.44 18.53
C GLN A 53 -1.25 2.71 18.10
N HIS A 54 -1.59 2.75 16.81
CA HIS A 54 -2.88 2.27 16.31
C HIS A 54 -2.80 0.97 15.49
N ALA A 55 -1.63 0.63 14.96
CA ALA A 55 -1.43 -0.48 14.02
C ALA A 55 -0.01 -1.06 14.14
N GLN A 56 0.40 -1.47 15.35
CA GLN A 56 1.75 -1.99 15.60
C GLN A 56 2.14 -3.15 14.68
N ALA A 57 1.23 -4.08 14.40
CA ALA A 57 1.47 -5.19 13.48
C ALA A 57 1.89 -4.73 12.07
N LEU A 58 1.30 -3.63 11.58
CA LEU A 58 1.66 -3.04 10.29
C LEU A 58 3.05 -2.41 10.30
N VAL A 59 3.41 -1.73 11.40
CA VAL A 59 4.74 -1.13 11.57
C VAL A 59 5.82 -2.21 11.59
N GLU A 60 5.60 -3.30 12.31
CA GLU A 60 6.51 -4.44 12.36
C GLU A 60 6.67 -5.09 10.98
N ALA A 61 5.55 -5.38 10.31
CA ALA A 61 5.57 -5.89 8.93
C ALA A 61 6.35 -4.97 7.98
N CYS A 62 6.07 -3.66 8.00
CA CYS A 62 6.79 -2.68 7.18
C CYS A 62 8.29 -2.65 7.48
N SER A 63 8.70 -2.92 8.72
CA SER A 63 10.11 -2.92 9.13
C SER A 63 10.88 -4.15 8.63
N LEU A 64 10.18 -5.26 8.40
CA LEU A 64 10.75 -6.52 7.90
C LEU A 64 10.90 -6.56 6.37
N ILE A 65 10.15 -5.71 5.65
CA ILE A 65 10.19 -5.69 4.18
C ILE A 65 11.53 -5.12 3.68
N ALA A 66 12.28 -5.95 2.95
CA ALA A 66 13.47 -5.58 2.17
C ALA A 66 14.55 -4.77 2.95
N GLY A 67 15.46 -4.10 2.24
CA GLY A 67 16.45 -3.19 2.83
C GLY A 67 15.94 -1.74 2.94
N PRO A 68 16.63 -0.86 3.70
CA PRO A 68 16.23 0.54 3.87
C PRO A 68 16.00 1.30 2.55
N GLN A 69 16.84 1.07 1.54
CA GLN A 69 16.73 1.72 0.23
C GLN A 69 15.44 1.33 -0.50
N VAL A 70 15.03 0.06 -0.40
CA VAL A 70 13.79 -0.41 -1.01
C VAL A 70 12.59 0.17 -0.25
N ARG A 71 12.60 0.17 1.09
CA ARG A 71 11.51 0.73 1.90
C ARG A 71 11.28 2.22 1.71
N SER A 72 12.31 2.97 1.35
CA SER A 72 12.19 4.40 1.09
C SER A 72 11.46 4.72 -0.21
N VAL A 73 11.34 3.76 -1.13
CA VAL A 73 10.69 3.94 -2.44
C VAL A 73 9.42 3.11 -2.56
N ALA A 74 9.38 1.93 -1.94
CA ALA A 74 8.19 1.08 -1.90
C ALA A 74 7.09 1.77 -1.08
N THR A 75 5.87 1.78 -1.62
CA THR A 75 4.69 2.35 -0.98
C THR A 75 3.77 1.24 -0.48
N LEU A 76 2.92 1.57 0.51
CA LEU A 76 1.95 0.60 1.02
C LEU A 76 0.97 0.14 -0.06
N GLY A 77 0.44 1.06 -0.86
CA GLY A 77 -0.46 0.75 -1.97
C GLY A 77 0.21 -0.06 -3.06
N GLY A 78 1.49 0.20 -3.37
CA GLY A 78 2.26 -0.62 -4.31
C GLY A 78 2.50 -2.03 -3.78
N ASN A 79 2.72 -2.18 -2.47
CA ASN A 79 2.85 -3.49 -1.81
C ASN A 79 1.53 -4.29 -1.86
N VAL A 80 0.39 -3.62 -1.62
CA VAL A 80 -0.96 -4.20 -1.69
C VAL A 80 -1.33 -4.55 -3.14
N ALA A 81 -1.22 -3.62 -4.08
CA ALA A 81 -1.63 -3.81 -5.47
C ALA A 81 -0.79 -4.84 -6.24
N HIS A 82 0.45 -5.09 -5.81
CA HIS A 82 1.27 -6.15 -6.40
C HIS A 82 0.79 -7.55 -6.00
N ALA A 83 -0.12 -7.66 -5.01
CA ALA A 83 -0.87 -8.87 -4.64
C ALA A 83 -0.01 -10.15 -4.54
N LEU A 84 1.25 -10.02 -4.09
CA LEU A 84 2.08 -11.17 -3.82
C LEU A 84 1.63 -11.80 -2.50
N PRO A 85 1.28 -13.11 -2.47
CA PRO A 85 0.77 -13.79 -1.28
C PRO A 85 1.69 -13.77 -0.04
N ALA A 86 2.94 -13.31 -0.19
CA ALA A 86 3.96 -13.22 0.86
C ALA A 86 4.28 -11.77 1.28
N ALA A 87 3.45 -10.79 0.90
CA ALA A 87 3.65 -9.42 1.33
C ALA A 87 3.25 -9.25 2.81
N ASP A 88 4.22 -9.14 3.70
CA ASP A 88 4.01 -8.98 5.15
C ASP A 88 3.04 -7.83 5.48
N GLY A 89 3.08 -6.75 4.70
CA GLY A 89 2.18 -5.60 4.82
C GLY A 89 0.72 -5.96 4.57
N THR A 90 0.43 -6.74 3.53
CA THR A 90 -0.93 -7.21 3.22
C THR A 90 -1.47 -8.10 4.33
N ILE A 91 -0.66 -9.00 4.88
CA ILE A 91 -1.07 -9.88 5.98
C ILE A 91 -1.40 -9.06 7.23
N ALA A 92 -0.57 -8.08 7.57
CA ALA A 92 -0.85 -7.19 8.70
C ALA A 92 -2.14 -6.38 8.50
N LEU A 93 -2.39 -5.88 7.29
CA LEU A 93 -3.63 -5.16 6.98
C LEU A 93 -4.87 -6.06 7.06
N LEU A 94 -4.79 -7.32 6.59
CA LEU A 94 -5.87 -8.29 6.73
C LEU A 94 -6.16 -8.59 8.21
N ALA A 95 -5.11 -8.79 9.02
CA ALA A 95 -5.26 -9.05 10.45
C ALA A 95 -5.87 -7.87 11.23
N LEU A 96 -5.78 -6.65 10.67
CA LEU A 96 -6.35 -5.43 11.23
C LEU A 96 -7.76 -5.12 10.67
N ASP A 97 -8.36 -6.02 9.90
CA ASP A 97 -9.64 -5.82 9.19
C ASP A 97 -9.66 -4.50 8.39
N ALA A 98 -8.52 -4.16 7.76
CA ALA A 98 -8.36 -2.92 7.03
C ALA A 98 -9.29 -2.86 5.81
N GLN A 99 -9.59 -1.64 5.38
CA GLN A 99 -10.35 -1.35 4.16
C GLN A 99 -9.52 -0.51 3.20
N ALA A 100 -9.65 -0.78 1.91
CA ALA A 100 -9.08 0.03 0.84
C ALA A 100 -10.13 1.00 0.30
N GLU A 101 -9.75 2.28 0.13
CA GLU A 101 -10.54 3.24 -0.64
C GLU A 101 -10.10 3.13 -2.12
N VAL A 102 -11.01 2.67 -2.97
CA VAL A 102 -10.82 2.53 -4.41
C VAL A 102 -11.58 3.64 -5.10
N ALA A 103 -10.88 4.47 -5.87
CA ALA A 103 -11.45 5.57 -6.63
C ALA A 103 -11.43 5.26 -8.13
N ASP A 104 -12.54 5.56 -8.80
CA ASP A 104 -12.63 5.59 -10.25
C ASP A 104 -12.95 7.03 -10.75
N LEU A 105 -13.24 7.18 -12.04
CA LEU A 105 -13.54 8.48 -12.65
C LEU A 105 -14.82 9.16 -12.13
N HIS A 106 -15.74 8.39 -11.55
CA HIS A 106 -17.09 8.81 -11.19
C HIS A 106 -17.38 8.64 -9.69
N ASP A 107 -16.75 7.66 -9.03
CA ASP A 107 -17.10 7.27 -7.67
C ASP A 107 -15.87 6.86 -6.83
N ARG A 108 -16.09 6.80 -5.51
CA ARG A 108 -15.16 6.28 -4.52
C ARG A 108 -15.87 5.28 -3.64
N ARG A 109 -15.32 4.08 -3.53
CA ARG A 109 -15.89 3.00 -2.71
C ARG A 109 -14.86 2.49 -1.71
N ARG A 110 -15.34 2.10 -0.54
CA ARG A 110 -14.55 1.36 0.45
C ARG A 110 -14.77 -0.13 0.26
N VAL A 111 -13.68 -0.89 0.26
CA VAL A 111 -13.69 -2.34 0.04
C VAL A 111 -12.91 -2.99 1.18
N PRO A 112 -13.45 -4.00 1.87
CA PRO A 112 -12.67 -4.80 2.80
C PRO A 112 -11.43 -5.36 2.09
N LEU A 113 -10.27 -5.30 2.73
CA LEU A 113 -9.03 -5.76 2.08
C LEU A 113 -9.09 -7.26 1.73
N ALA A 114 -9.85 -8.04 2.50
CA ALA A 114 -10.11 -9.46 2.22
C ALA A 114 -10.82 -9.68 0.87
N ASP A 115 -11.66 -8.72 0.45
CA ASP A 115 -12.42 -8.78 -0.80
C ASP A 115 -11.66 -8.11 -1.96
N LEU A 116 -10.54 -7.45 -1.68
CA LEU A 116 -9.73 -6.75 -2.68
C LEU A 116 -8.94 -7.73 -3.57
N PHE A 117 -8.61 -8.92 -3.06
CA PHE A 117 -7.81 -9.92 -3.77
C PHE A 117 -8.69 -11.01 -4.37
N VAL A 118 -8.81 -11.04 -5.70
CA VAL A 118 -9.62 -12.04 -6.42
C VAL A 118 -8.77 -13.23 -6.89
N GLY A 119 -7.44 -13.02 -7.03
CA GLY A 119 -6.47 -14.03 -7.43
C GLY A 119 -5.03 -13.46 -7.45
N PRO A 120 -3.99 -14.29 -7.71
CA PRO A 120 -2.61 -13.83 -7.80
C PRO A 120 -2.44 -12.77 -8.90
N GLY A 121 -2.12 -11.53 -8.51
CA GLY A 121 -1.98 -10.40 -9.43
C GLY A 121 -3.30 -9.79 -9.93
N GLU A 122 -4.44 -10.19 -9.36
CA GLU A 122 -5.77 -9.67 -9.72
C GLU A 122 -6.46 -9.04 -8.50
N SER A 123 -6.88 -7.78 -8.65
CA SER A 123 -7.62 -7.01 -7.63
C SER A 123 -8.83 -6.32 -8.24
N VAL A 124 -9.89 -6.10 -7.44
CA VAL A 124 -11.15 -5.43 -7.84
C VAL A 124 -11.07 -3.91 -7.87
#